data_AF-A0A5R8Q8F8-F1
#
_entry.id   AF-A0A5R8Q8F8-F1
#
_cell.length_a   1.000
_cell.length_b   1.000
_cell.length_c   1.000
_cell.angle_alpha   90.00
_cell.angle_beta   90.00
_cell.angle_gamma   90.00
#
_symmetry.space_group_name_H-M   'P 1'
#
loop_
_entity.id
_entity.type
_entity.pdbx_description
1 polymer ?
#
loop_
_entity_poly.entity_id
_entity_poly.type
_entity_poly.pdbx_seq_one_letter_code
_entity_poly.pdbx_strand_id
1 'polypeptide(L)'
;MRKWLAMICCALVFCLTVVRPVSVSAMMPKSEAEAMAEELKRLDAEGKGAGTYRVTLQYLDGDKVTEKTIAMTIRGKNTVVDGVLAIDAKDISVTGEQVVSATAEDWIAWSEAKAWRIDDLAAVALVDLDAGAIKPVIGTYVLVVSAEGGVQTRAAVHVTSNAVLDDDYNKNKQAGYWYTDTFDANPLDFSAFNVWFGITIKAFLGILLVVPLILLLVHYVATTKIAKQVAFLLKSRQGDSLD
;
A
#
# COMPACT_ATOMS: atom_id res chain seq x y z
N MET A 1 -23.29 41.85 -6.28
CA MET A 1 -22.31 40.84 -6.76
C MET A 1 -20.97 40.85 -6.03
N ARG A 2 -20.30 42.01 -5.80
CA ARG A 2 -19.02 42.09 -5.04
C ARG A 2 -19.01 41.42 -3.65
N LYS A 3 -20.11 41.52 -2.89
CA LYS A 3 -20.22 40.92 -1.55
C LYS A 3 -20.27 39.38 -1.55
N TRP A 4 -20.78 38.77 -2.63
CA TRP A 4 -20.94 37.32 -2.72
C TRP A 4 -19.66 36.63 -3.17
N LEU A 5 -18.92 37.25 -4.10
CA LEU A 5 -17.58 36.80 -4.49
C LEU A 5 -16.57 36.92 -3.33
N ALA A 6 -16.66 37.99 -2.54
CA ALA A 6 -15.87 38.14 -1.32
C ALA A 6 -16.20 37.08 -0.26
N MET A 7 -17.48 36.66 -0.16
CA MET A 7 -17.92 35.64 0.79
C MET A 7 -17.44 34.24 0.38
N ILE A 8 -17.44 33.91 -0.92
CA ILE A 8 -16.90 32.64 -1.43
C ILE A 8 -15.38 32.59 -1.28
N CYS A 9 -14.65 33.67 -1.60
CA CYS A 9 -13.20 33.71 -1.36
C CYS A 9 -12.86 33.64 0.13
N CYS A 10 -13.63 34.28 1.02
CA CYS A 10 -13.45 34.14 2.47
C CYS A 10 -13.74 32.72 2.95
N ALA A 11 -14.78 32.06 2.44
CA ALA A 11 -15.10 30.68 2.79
C ALA A 11 -13.99 29.69 2.32
N LEU A 12 -13.39 29.94 1.16
CA LEU A 12 -12.33 29.10 0.59
C LEU A 12 -10.99 29.31 1.33
N VAL A 13 -10.66 30.54 1.72
CA VAL A 13 -9.52 30.84 2.60
C VAL A 13 -9.75 30.28 4.00
N PHE A 14 -10.98 30.29 4.51
CA PHE A 14 -11.32 29.68 5.79
C PHE A 14 -11.19 28.14 5.73
N CYS A 15 -11.66 27.49 4.65
CA CYS A 15 -11.44 26.05 4.47
C CYS A 15 -9.95 25.67 4.34
N LEU A 16 -9.13 26.50 3.69
CA LEU A 16 -7.69 26.23 3.54
C LEU A 16 -6.88 26.51 4.81
N THR A 17 -7.37 27.36 5.73
CA THR A 17 -6.68 27.67 7.00
C THR A 17 -7.09 26.76 8.16
N VAL A 18 -8.11 25.92 8.00
CA VAL A 18 -8.57 24.96 9.03
C VAL A 18 -7.89 23.59 8.91
N VAL A 19 -7.10 23.34 7.86
CA VAL A 19 -6.22 22.15 7.80
C VAL A 19 -5.03 22.38 8.73
N ARG A 20 -5.28 22.30 10.04
CA ARG A 20 -4.21 22.18 11.02
C ARG A 20 -3.49 20.87 10.71
N PRO A 21 -2.15 20.84 10.65
CA PRO A 21 -1.43 19.58 10.61
C PRO A 21 -1.88 18.80 11.84
N VAL A 22 -2.56 17.67 11.62
CA VAL A 22 -2.80 16.73 12.70
C VAL A 22 -1.42 16.26 13.08
N SER A 23 -0.90 16.81 14.17
CA SER A 23 0.27 16.24 14.83
C SER A 23 -0.17 14.84 15.24
N VAL A 24 0.18 13.85 14.42
CA VAL A 24 0.14 12.46 14.82
C VAL A 24 1.20 12.33 15.90
N SER A 25 0.83 12.70 17.12
CA SER A 25 1.57 12.31 18.30
C SER A 25 1.46 10.81 18.31
N ALA A 26 2.54 10.12 17.94
CA ALA A 26 2.65 8.69 18.16
C ALA A 26 2.27 8.46 19.63
N MET A 27 1.15 7.78 19.87
CA MET A 27 0.75 7.47 21.23
C MET A 27 1.81 6.52 21.77
N MET A 28 2.51 6.94 22.81
CA MET A 28 3.52 6.09 23.43
C MET A 28 2.82 4.83 23.97
N PRO A 29 3.35 3.62 23.70
CA PRO A 29 2.79 2.39 24.21
C PRO A 29 2.66 2.43 25.74
N LYS A 30 1.56 1.89 26.27
CA LYS A 30 1.29 1.88 27.72
C LYS A 30 1.85 0.67 28.44
N SER A 31 2.49 -0.24 27.71
CA SER A 31 3.08 -1.46 28.25
C SER A 31 4.21 -1.98 27.38
N GLU A 32 5.08 -2.81 27.96
CA GLU A 32 6.14 -3.50 27.22
C GLU A 32 5.58 -4.37 26.09
N ALA A 33 4.49 -5.10 26.34
CA ALA A 33 3.87 -5.98 25.35
C ALA A 33 3.30 -5.21 24.15
N GLU A 34 2.70 -4.04 24.40
CA GLU A 34 2.20 -3.15 23.34
C GLU A 34 3.34 -2.57 22.53
N ALA A 35 4.42 -2.11 23.19
CA ALA A 35 5.62 -1.61 22.51
C ALA A 35 6.26 -2.71 21.64
N MET A 36 6.34 -3.94 22.15
CA MET A 36 6.83 -5.08 21.37
C MET A 36 5.98 -5.36 20.13
N ALA A 37 4.65 -5.31 20.25
CA ALA A 37 3.76 -5.58 19.13
C ALA A 37 3.82 -4.48 18.05
N GLU A 38 3.86 -3.22 18.47
CA GLU A 38 3.98 -2.07 17.55
C GLU A 38 5.33 -2.09 16.83
N GLU A 39 6.39 -2.39 17.56
CA GLU A 39 7.73 -2.46 17.02
C GLU A 39 7.94 -3.65 16.09
N LEU A 40 7.35 -4.81 16.40
CA LEU A 40 7.35 -5.95 15.49
C LEU A 40 6.63 -5.61 14.18
N LYS A 41 5.49 -4.91 14.27
CA LYS A 41 4.74 -4.43 13.10
C LYS A 41 5.54 -3.40 12.30
N ARG A 42 6.31 -2.54 12.96
CA ARG A 42 7.21 -1.58 12.31
C ARG A 42 8.32 -2.30 11.53
N LEU A 43 8.97 -3.29 12.15
CA LEU A 43 10.03 -4.07 11.51
C LEU A 43 9.52 -4.86 10.30
N ASP A 44 8.31 -5.41 10.38
CA ASP A 44 7.64 -6.07 9.26
C ASP A 44 7.33 -5.07 8.12
N ALA A 45 6.81 -3.88 8.46
CA ALA A 45 6.55 -2.81 7.49
C ALA A 45 7.83 -2.25 6.82
N GLU A 46 8.97 -2.31 7.50
CA GLU A 46 10.29 -1.95 6.94
C GLU A 46 10.86 -3.01 6.00
N GLY A 47 10.22 -4.18 5.89
CA GLY A 47 10.68 -5.29 5.05
C GLY A 47 11.95 -5.95 5.59
N LYS A 48 12.17 -5.93 6.91
CA LYS A 48 13.29 -6.67 7.52
C LYS A 48 13.02 -8.17 7.37
N GLY A 49 14.00 -8.90 6.82
CA GLY A 49 13.91 -10.36 6.69
C GLY A 49 13.98 -11.09 8.03
N ALA A 50 13.87 -12.42 7.99
CA ALA A 50 14.05 -13.25 9.18
C ALA A 50 15.40 -12.98 9.85
N GLY A 51 15.44 -12.91 11.17
CA GLY A 51 16.64 -12.52 11.92
C GLY A 51 16.33 -12.06 13.34
N THR A 52 17.34 -12.03 14.19
CA THR A 52 17.25 -11.41 15.52
C THR A 52 17.85 -10.01 15.49
N TYR A 53 17.10 -9.04 16.00
CA TYR A 53 17.44 -7.63 16.03
C TYR A 53 17.43 -7.11 17.46
N ARG A 54 18.39 -6.26 17.81
CA ARG A 54 18.33 -5.50 19.06
C ARG A 54 17.46 -4.29 18.85
N VAL A 55 16.42 -4.19 19.64
CA VAL A 55 15.42 -3.14 19.52
C VAL A 55 15.25 -2.46 20.86
N THR A 56 15.26 -1.14 20.84
CA THR A 56 15.07 -0.33 22.04
C THR A 56 13.60 0.07 22.11
N LEU A 57 12.90 -0.51 23.07
CA LEU A 57 11.50 -0.20 23.36
C LEU A 57 11.43 0.97 24.31
N GLN A 58 10.53 1.91 24.01
CA GLN A 58 10.13 2.97 24.93
C GLN A 58 8.65 2.81 25.24
N TYR A 59 8.31 2.67 26.51
CA TYR A 59 6.93 2.51 26.96
C TYR A 59 6.70 3.22 28.28
N LEU A 60 5.43 3.51 28.55
CA LEU A 60 4.97 4.10 29.79
C LEU A 60 4.76 2.97 30.83
N ASP A 61 5.44 3.03 31.96
CA ASP A 61 5.18 2.19 33.13
C ASP A 61 4.66 3.08 34.26
N GLY A 62 3.33 3.10 34.43
CA GLY A 62 2.65 4.10 35.25
C GLY A 62 2.78 5.51 34.65
N ASP A 63 3.46 6.43 35.34
CA ASP A 63 3.72 7.80 34.87
C ASP A 63 5.16 8.01 34.39
N LYS A 64 5.96 6.93 34.29
CA LYS A 64 7.38 7.01 33.90
C LYS A 64 7.59 6.41 32.51
N VAL A 65 8.38 7.11 31.70
CA VAL A 65 8.89 6.57 30.44
C VAL A 65 10.09 5.68 30.76
N THR A 66 10.00 4.41 30.39
CA THR A 66 11.05 3.42 30.57
C THR A 66 11.60 3.02 29.21
N GLU A 67 12.92 2.87 29.13
CA GLU A 67 13.62 2.41 27.93
C GLU A 67 14.25 1.04 28.20
N LYS A 68 14.04 0.08 27.30
CA LYS A 68 14.54 -1.28 27.44
C LYS A 68 14.99 -1.83 26.09
N THR A 69 16.24 -2.23 25.98
CA THR A 69 16.74 -2.94 24.79
C THR A 69 16.47 -4.44 24.94
N ILE A 70 15.75 -5.01 23.98
CA ILE A 70 15.47 -6.44 23.91
C ILE A 70 15.92 -7.02 22.56
N ALA A 71 16.14 -8.33 22.52
CA ALA A 71 16.37 -9.06 21.28
C ALA A 71 15.03 -9.57 20.72
N MET A 72 14.63 -9.09 19.55
CA MET A 72 13.40 -9.50 18.87
C MET A 72 13.75 -10.35 17.66
N THR A 73 13.11 -11.51 17.52
CA THR A 73 13.35 -12.41 16.38
C THR A 73 12.17 -12.35 15.42
N ILE A 74 12.43 -11.88 14.19
CA ILE A 74 11.50 -11.95 13.08
C ILE A 74 11.59 -13.35 12.48
N ARG A 75 10.46 -14.05 12.40
CA ARG A 75 10.36 -15.40 11.83
C ARG A 75 9.84 -15.32 10.41
N GLY A 76 10.63 -15.84 9.47
CA GLY A 76 10.17 -16.22 8.15
C GLY A 76 9.32 -17.49 8.17
N LYS A 77 8.79 -17.85 7.01
CA LYS A 77 7.92 -19.03 6.82
C LYS A 77 8.59 -20.32 7.31
N ASN A 78 9.88 -20.48 7.05
CA ASN A 78 10.65 -21.67 7.39
C ASN A 78 11.65 -21.40 8.52
N THR A 79 11.43 -20.37 9.35
CA THR A 79 12.34 -20.12 10.47
C THR A 79 12.12 -21.17 11.55
N VAL A 80 13.19 -21.88 11.90
CA VAL A 80 13.23 -22.82 13.02
C VAL A 80 14.09 -22.22 14.13
N VAL A 81 13.57 -22.25 15.35
CA VAL A 81 14.28 -21.79 16.55
C VAL A 81 14.40 -22.97 17.50
N ASP A 82 15.63 -23.30 17.89
CA ASP A 82 15.94 -24.33 18.88
C ASP A 82 16.95 -23.80 19.90
N GLY A 83 16.47 -23.59 21.14
CA GLY A 83 17.24 -22.98 22.20
C GLY A 83 17.75 -21.58 21.82
N VAL A 84 19.08 -21.42 21.79
CA VAL A 84 19.77 -20.16 21.44
C VAL A 84 20.07 -20.03 19.95
N LEU A 85 19.75 -21.04 19.14
CA LEU A 85 20.03 -21.06 17.71
C LEU A 85 18.75 -20.85 16.92
N ALA A 86 18.88 -20.12 15.82
CA ALA A 86 17.84 -19.95 14.82
C ALA A 86 18.43 -20.20 13.43
N ILE A 87 17.61 -20.77 12.55
CA ILE A 87 17.94 -21.00 11.16
C ILE A 87 16.72 -20.67 10.30
N ASP A 88 16.96 -20.06 9.15
CA ASP A 88 15.93 -19.73 8.17
C ASP A 88 16.44 -20.00 6.76
N ALA A 89 15.53 -20.36 5.86
CA ALA A 89 15.76 -20.50 4.44
C ALA A 89 14.46 -20.18 3.70
N LYS A 90 14.51 -19.36 2.66
CA LYS A 90 13.36 -19.01 1.82
C LYS A 90 13.05 -20.12 0.84
N ASP A 91 11.76 -20.24 0.52
CA ASP A 91 11.33 -21.02 -0.64
C ASP A 91 11.85 -20.35 -1.92
N ILE A 92 12.24 -21.17 -2.89
CA ILE A 92 12.88 -20.71 -4.13
C ILE A 92 12.22 -21.31 -5.35
N SER A 93 12.32 -20.59 -6.47
CA SER A 93 11.94 -21.06 -7.79
C SER A 93 13.17 -21.05 -8.68
N VAL A 94 13.53 -22.21 -9.21
CA VAL A 94 14.72 -22.42 -10.04
C VAL A 94 14.35 -23.16 -11.31
N THR A 95 15.11 -22.95 -12.37
CA THR A 95 14.91 -23.68 -13.63
C THR A 95 15.61 -25.04 -13.57
N GLY A 96 15.17 -26.01 -14.38
CA GLY A 96 15.85 -27.31 -14.49
C GLY A 96 17.32 -27.20 -14.89
N GLU A 97 17.70 -26.20 -15.69
CA GLU A 97 19.10 -25.90 -16.04
C GLU A 97 19.91 -25.47 -14.82
N GLN A 98 19.35 -24.59 -14.00
CA GLN A 98 19.99 -24.15 -12.75
C GLN A 98 20.22 -25.34 -11.82
N VAL A 99 19.26 -26.27 -11.70
CA VAL A 99 19.40 -27.47 -10.86
C VAL A 99 20.58 -28.35 -11.30
N VAL A 100 20.84 -28.47 -12.60
CA VAL A 100 21.93 -29.32 -13.12
C VAL A 100 23.31 -28.79 -12.75
N SER A 101 23.49 -27.47 -12.74
CA SER A 101 24.77 -26.83 -12.45
C SER A 101 24.90 -26.31 -11.02
N ALA A 102 23.87 -26.45 -10.19
CA ALA A 102 23.83 -25.85 -8.86
C ALA A 102 24.88 -26.44 -7.92
N THR A 103 25.68 -25.56 -7.31
CA THR A 103 26.55 -25.92 -6.18
C THR A 103 25.83 -25.70 -4.85
N ALA A 104 26.44 -26.12 -3.75
CA ALA A 104 25.89 -25.85 -2.41
C ALA A 104 25.79 -24.34 -2.13
N GLU A 105 26.77 -23.56 -2.61
CA GLU A 105 26.79 -22.12 -2.50
C GLU A 105 25.63 -21.48 -3.27
N ASP A 106 25.28 -22.00 -4.44
CA ASP A 106 24.12 -21.54 -5.21
C ASP A 106 22.82 -21.76 -4.44
N TRP A 107 22.63 -22.95 -3.86
CA TRP A 107 21.43 -23.23 -3.05
C TRP A 107 21.33 -22.33 -1.83
N ILE A 108 22.44 -22.05 -1.13
CA ILE A 108 22.49 -21.12 -0.01
C ILE A 108 22.15 -19.70 -0.48
N ALA A 109 22.71 -19.27 -1.60
CA ALA A 109 22.48 -17.93 -2.16
C ALA A 109 21.02 -17.74 -2.60
N TRP A 110 20.44 -18.69 -3.33
CA TRP A 110 19.06 -18.61 -3.80
C TRP A 110 18.07 -18.66 -2.66
N SER A 111 18.26 -19.56 -1.69
CA SER A 111 17.37 -19.70 -0.54
C SER A 111 17.63 -18.66 0.55
N GLU A 112 18.66 -17.82 0.40
CA GLU A 112 19.13 -16.93 1.46
C GLU A 112 19.28 -17.64 2.81
N ALA A 113 19.70 -18.91 2.77
CA ALA A 113 19.79 -19.73 3.96
C ALA A 113 20.82 -19.16 4.93
N LYS A 114 20.45 -19.04 6.20
CA LYS A 114 21.32 -18.51 7.24
C LYS A 114 20.94 -19.04 8.60
N ALA A 115 21.94 -19.17 9.46
CA ALA A 115 21.77 -19.49 10.86
C ALA A 115 22.45 -18.43 11.73
N TRP A 116 21.87 -18.17 12.89
CA TRP A 116 22.39 -17.19 13.83
C TRP A 116 22.05 -17.57 15.27
N ARG A 117 22.81 -17.00 16.19
CA ARG A 117 22.57 -17.07 17.62
C ARG A 117 21.63 -15.95 18.05
N ILE A 118 20.66 -16.26 18.90
CA ILE A 118 19.65 -15.30 19.38
C ILE A 118 20.22 -14.41 20.49
N ASP A 119 21.20 -14.92 21.26
CA ASP A 119 21.76 -14.23 22.44
C ASP A 119 22.76 -13.12 22.07
N ASP A 120 23.69 -13.41 21.16
CA ASP A 120 24.76 -12.47 20.76
C ASP A 120 24.63 -11.94 19.32
N LEU A 121 23.67 -12.45 18.54
CA LEU A 121 23.44 -12.14 17.13
C LEU A 121 24.59 -12.60 16.19
N ALA A 122 25.48 -13.48 16.67
CA ALA A 122 26.55 -14.02 15.85
C ALA A 122 26.01 -14.96 14.77
N ALA A 123 26.60 -14.89 13.57
CA ALA A 123 26.30 -15.84 12.50
C ALA A 123 26.83 -17.23 12.86
N VAL A 124 26.06 -18.26 12.51
CA VAL A 124 26.40 -19.68 12.72
C VAL A 124 26.65 -20.32 11.36
N ALA A 125 27.69 -21.14 11.26
CA ALA A 125 28.02 -21.82 10.02
C ALA A 125 26.94 -22.85 9.65
N LEU A 126 26.62 -22.91 8.36
CA LEU A 126 25.84 -24.00 7.79
C LEU A 126 26.79 -25.19 7.58
N VAL A 127 26.40 -26.36 8.10
CA VAL A 127 27.26 -27.56 8.12
C VAL A 127 26.91 -28.51 7.00
N ASP A 128 25.63 -28.60 6.65
CA ASP A 128 25.14 -29.54 5.65
C ASP A 128 23.96 -28.96 4.87
N LEU A 129 23.86 -29.36 3.60
CA LEU A 129 22.82 -28.97 2.68
C LEU A 129 22.42 -30.18 1.84
N ASP A 130 21.25 -30.74 2.11
CA ASP A 130 20.71 -31.86 1.35
C ASP A 130 19.83 -31.36 0.20
N ALA A 131 20.45 -31.28 -0.97
CA ALA A 131 19.80 -31.05 -2.26
C ALA A 131 19.67 -32.34 -3.09
N GLY A 132 20.03 -33.50 -2.57
CA GLY A 132 20.16 -34.75 -3.34
C GLY A 132 18.83 -35.27 -3.91
N ALA A 133 17.71 -34.90 -3.29
CA ALA A 133 16.37 -35.25 -3.77
C ALA A 133 15.87 -34.34 -4.91
N ILE A 134 16.51 -33.18 -5.15
CA ILE A 134 16.08 -32.19 -6.13
C ILE A 134 16.50 -32.65 -7.53
N LYS A 135 15.53 -32.74 -8.44
CA LYS A 135 15.76 -33.19 -9.83
C LYS A 135 15.46 -32.05 -10.80
N PRO A 136 16.10 -31.99 -11.98
CA PRO A 136 15.83 -30.99 -13.01
C PRO A 136 14.54 -31.31 -13.78
N VAL A 137 13.48 -31.68 -13.06
CA VAL A 137 12.16 -32.04 -13.57
C VAL A 137 11.15 -31.19 -12.83
N ILE A 138 10.19 -30.61 -13.57
CA ILE A 138 9.15 -29.74 -13.02
C ILE A 138 8.49 -30.41 -11.82
N GLY A 139 8.48 -29.72 -10.69
CA GLY A 139 8.01 -30.27 -9.43
C GLY A 139 8.36 -29.40 -8.24
N THR A 140 7.87 -29.79 -7.07
CA THR A 140 8.25 -29.19 -5.79
C THR A 140 9.06 -30.19 -5.00
N TYR A 141 10.26 -29.79 -4.61
CA TYR A 141 11.19 -30.58 -3.81
C TYR A 141 11.46 -29.88 -2.48
N VAL A 142 12.10 -30.58 -1.57
CA VAL A 142 12.48 -30.04 -0.26
C VAL A 142 14.00 -29.93 -0.22
N LEU A 143 14.48 -28.73 0.06
CA LEU A 143 15.86 -28.45 0.44
C LEU A 143 15.96 -28.50 1.96
N VAL A 144 16.85 -29.34 2.50
CA VAL A 144 17.12 -29.39 3.94
C VAL A 144 18.44 -28.70 4.22
N VAL A 145 18.41 -27.70 5.08
CA VAL A 145 19.61 -26.96 5.50
C VAL A 145 19.87 -27.23 6.97
N SER A 146 21.10 -27.61 7.30
CA SER A 146 21.55 -27.87 8.67
C SER A 146 22.63 -26.89 9.08
N ALA A 147 22.53 -26.37 10.30
CA ALA A 147 23.56 -25.53 10.90
C ALA A 147 24.31 -26.27 12.02
N GLU A 148 25.44 -25.69 12.41
CA GLU A 148 26.19 -26.15 13.58
C GLU A 148 25.28 -26.14 14.82
N GLY A 149 25.41 -27.16 15.68
CA GLY A 149 24.49 -27.36 16.82
C GLY A 149 23.25 -28.20 16.50
N GLY A 150 23.10 -28.68 15.26
CA GLY A 150 22.09 -29.69 14.88
C GLY A 150 20.71 -29.13 14.55
N VAL A 151 20.56 -27.80 14.50
CA VAL A 151 19.30 -27.17 14.06
C VAL A 151 19.16 -27.28 12.54
N GLN A 152 17.95 -27.64 12.08
CA GLN A 152 17.67 -27.84 10.66
C GLN A 152 16.39 -27.11 10.25
N THR A 153 16.35 -26.65 9.01
CA THR A 153 15.13 -26.13 8.36
C THR A 153 14.90 -26.77 7.00
N ARG A 154 13.68 -26.62 6.49
CA ARG A 154 13.21 -27.14 5.20
C ARG A 154 12.64 -25.99 4.38
N ALA A 155 13.15 -25.81 3.17
CA ALA A 155 12.62 -24.87 2.19
C ALA A 155 12.05 -25.60 0.98
N ALA A 156 10.97 -25.09 0.40
CA ALA A 156 10.42 -25.62 -0.83
C ALA A 156 11.22 -25.10 -2.04
N VAL A 157 11.61 -26.02 -2.92
CA VAL A 157 12.26 -25.72 -4.19
C VAL A 157 11.30 -26.05 -5.32
N HIS A 158 10.79 -25.02 -5.98
CA HIS A 158 9.94 -25.14 -7.15
C HIS A 158 10.80 -25.16 -8.40
N VAL A 159 10.94 -26.35 -9.01
CA VAL A 159 11.62 -26.49 -10.28
C VAL A 159 10.62 -26.14 -11.38
N THR A 160 10.89 -25.06 -12.10
CA THR A 160 10.09 -24.60 -13.23
C THR A 160 10.70 -25.06 -14.54
N SER A 161 9.90 -25.05 -15.60
CA SER A 161 10.39 -25.38 -16.94
C SER A 161 11.46 -24.38 -17.37
N ASN A 162 12.55 -24.85 -17.97
CA ASN A 162 13.46 -24.00 -18.76
C ASN A 162 12.78 -23.48 -20.02
N ALA A 163 11.57 -23.97 -20.34
CA ALA A 163 10.68 -23.22 -21.18
C ALA A 163 10.40 -21.89 -20.44
N VAL A 164 11.29 -20.92 -20.69
CA VAL A 164 10.88 -19.62 -21.18
C VAL A 164 9.52 -19.80 -21.83
N LEU A 165 8.62 -18.90 -21.52
CA LEU A 165 7.30 -18.77 -22.13
C LEU A 165 7.25 -19.09 -23.64
N ASP A 166 8.37 -19.17 -24.36
CA ASP A 166 8.58 -19.79 -25.66
C ASP A 166 7.71 -20.99 -26.05
N ASP A 167 7.40 -22.00 -25.23
CA ASP A 167 6.58 -23.10 -25.80
C ASP A 167 5.10 -22.68 -25.96
N ASP A 168 4.53 -21.98 -24.98
CA ASP A 168 3.17 -21.42 -25.07
C ASP A 168 3.14 -20.13 -25.94
N TYR A 169 4.18 -19.32 -25.91
CA TYR A 169 4.39 -18.13 -26.74
C TYR A 169 4.60 -18.53 -28.20
N ASN A 170 5.41 -19.55 -28.50
CA ASN A 170 5.61 -20.04 -29.86
C ASN A 170 4.41 -20.88 -30.34
N LYS A 171 3.73 -21.64 -29.48
CA LYS A 171 2.42 -22.23 -29.82
C LYS A 171 1.39 -21.16 -30.14
N ASN A 172 1.28 -20.09 -29.34
CA ASN A 172 0.37 -18.98 -29.60
C ASN A 172 0.76 -18.15 -30.84
N LYS A 173 2.07 -17.95 -31.08
CA LYS A 173 2.61 -17.26 -32.25
C LYS A 173 2.41 -18.06 -33.54
N GLN A 174 2.54 -19.39 -33.49
CA GLN A 174 2.31 -20.27 -34.63
C GLN A 174 0.83 -20.53 -34.89
N ALA A 175 0.00 -20.55 -33.84
CA ALA A 175 -1.45 -20.72 -33.97
C ALA A 175 -2.18 -19.45 -34.45
N GLY A 176 -1.55 -18.26 -34.42
CA GLY A 176 -2.16 -17.01 -34.88
C GLY A 176 -3.32 -16.49 -34.01
N TYR A 177 -3.67 -17.22 -32.95
CA TYR A 177 -4.71 -16.85 -32.00
C TYR A 177 -4.05 -16.35 -30.71
N TRP A 178 -3.93 -15.03 -30.60
CA TRP A 178 -3.63 -14.39 -29.32
C TRP A 178 -4.89 -14.45 -28.46
N TYR A 179 -5.10 -15.55 -27.74
CA TYR A 179 -5.99 -15.52 -26.58
C TYR A 179 -5.18 -14.99 -25.41
N THR A 180 -5.06 -13.66 -25.32
CA THR A 180 -5.25 -13.11 -23.99
C THR A 180 -6.68 -13.48 -23.63
N ASP A 181 -6.89 -14.30 -22.61
CA ASP A 181 -8.09 -14.16 -21.79
C ASP A 181 -7.97 -12.77 -21.13
N THR A 182 -8.11 -11.72 -21.94
CA THR A 182 -8.65 -10.46 -21.47
C THR A 182 -9.94 -10.88 -20.80
N PHE A 183 -10.03 -10.57 -19.52
CA PHE A 183 -11.20 -10.72 -18.69
C PHE A 183 -12.36 -9.90 -19.30
N ASP A 184 -12.87 -10.32 -20.46
CA ASP A 184 -13.96 -9.70 -21.24
C ASP A 184 -15.31 -9.89 -20.53
N ALA A 185 -15.32 -10.60 -19.41
CA ALA A 185 -16.48 -10.81 -18.56
C ALA A 185 -16.53 -9.92 -17.32
N ASN A 186 -15.66 -8.90 -17.19
CA ASN A 186 -15.90 -7.86 -16.20
C ASN A 186 -16.88 -6.82 -16.77
N PRO A 187 -18.11 -6.68 -16.21
CA PRO A 187 -19.08 -5.68 -16.66
C PRO A 187 -18.61 -4.22 -16.42
N LEU A 188 -17.48 -4.04 -15.73
CA LEU A 188 -16.76 -2.77 -15.59
C LEU A 188 -15.69 -2.65 -16.68
N ASP A 189 -16.12 -2.62 -17.94
CA ASP A 189 -15.25 -2.23 -19.04
C ASP A 189 -14.81 -0.77 -18.84
N PHE A 190 -13.51 -0.49 -18.92
CA PHE A 190 -12.97 0.87 -18.88
C PHE A 190 -13.60 1.76 -19.97
N SER A 191 -14.09 1.17 -21.07
CA SER A 191 -14.89 1.88 -22.07
C SER A 191 -16.19 2.44 -21.48
N ALA A 192 -16.93 1.64 -20.71
CA ALA A 192 -18.15 2.08 -20.05
C ALA A 192 -17.87 3.17 -19.00
N PHE A 193 -16.77 3.05 -18.26
CA PHE A 193 -16.31 4.09 -17.34
C PHE A 193 -16.02 5.40 -18.09
N ASN A 194 -15.29 5.37 -19.20
CA ASN A 194 -14.96 6.56 -19.98
C ASN A 194 -16.21 7.26 -20.54
N VAL A 195 -17.19 6.49 -21.00
CA VAL A 195 -18.47 7.04 -21.48
C VAL A 195 -19.22 7.72 -20.34
N TRP A 196 -19.39 7.06 -19.20
CA TRP A 196 -20.13 7.61 -18.07
C TRP A 196 -19.43 8.82 -17.44
N PHE A 197 -18.11 8.76 -17.28
CA PHE A 197 -17.28 9.85 -16.80
C PHE A 197 -17.38 11.09 -17.72
N GLY A 198 -17.31 10.87 -19.04
CA GLY A 198 -17.47 11.93 -20.03
C GLY A 198 -18.85 12.60 -20.01
N ILE A 199 -19.92 11.81 -19.85
CA ILE A 199 -21.29 12.34 -19.68
C ILE A 199 -21.40 13.16 -18.40
N THR A 200 -20.86 12.65 -17.30
CA THR A 200 -20.92 13.29 -15.98
C THR A 200 -20.19 14.64 -15.97
N ILE A 201 -18.99 14.72 -16.55
CA ILE A 201 -18.25 15.99 -16.68
C ILE A 201 -19.02 17.01 -17.52
N LYS A 202 -19.58 16.60 -18.66
CA LYS A 202 -20.35 17.49 -19.54
C LYS A 202 -21.60 18.02 -18.85
N ALA A 203 -22.32 17.16 -18.13
CA ALA A 203 -23.49 17.56 -17.33
C ALA A 203 -23.10 18.54 -16.23
N PHE A 204 -22.03 18.26 -15.49
CA PHE A 204 -21.53 19.13 -14.43
C PHE A 204 -21.12 20.51 -14.95
N LEU A 205 -20.37 20.57 -16.07
CA LEU A 205 -20.02 21.82 -16.73
C LEU A 205 -21.25 22.59 -17.23
N GLY A 206 -22.26 21.89 -17.76
CA GLY A 206 -23.53 22.47 -18.15
C GLY A 206 -24.26 23.13 -16.97
N ILE A 207 -24.34 22.44 -15.83
CA ILE A 207 -24.93 22.98 -14.59
C ILE A 207 -24.14 24.19 -14.10
N LEU A 208 -22.81 24.10 -14.11
CA LEU A 208 -21.91 25.18 -13.70
C LEU A 208 -22.08 26.45 -14.55
N LEU A 209 -22.48 26.30 -15.82
CA LEU A 209 -22.77 27.43 -16.72
C LEU A 209 -24.20 27.96 -16.58
N VAL A 210 -25.20 27.07 -16.49
CA VAL A 210 -26.62 27.44 -16.48
C VAL A 210 -27.06 28.03 -15.15
N VAL A 211 -26.58 27.50 -14.02
CA VAL A 211 -26.99 27.96 -12.68
C VAL A 211 -26.66 29.44 -12.45
N PRO A 212 -25.44 29.95 -12.72
CA PRO A 212 -25.15 31.37 -12.61
C PRO A 212 -26.03 32.26 -13.50
N LEU A 213 -26.40 31.77 -14.69
CA LEU A 213 -27.20 32.51 -15.65
C LEU A 213 -28.66 32.64 -15.18
N ILE A 214 -29.22 31.57 -14.61
CA ILE A 214 -30.53 31.60 -13.95
C ILE A 214 -30.49 32.54 -12.74
N LEU A 215 -29.45 32.47 -11.90
CA LEU A 215 -29.30 33.35 -10.74
C LEU A 215 -29.22 34.83 -11.16
N LEU A 216 -28.52 35.14 -12.26
CA LEU A 216 -28.48 36.50 -12.83
C LEU A 216 -29.86 36.96 -13.30
N LEU A 217 -30.63 36.08 -13.95
CA LEU A 217 -31.98 36.40 -14.42
C LEU A 217 -32.95 36.65 -13.25
N VAL A 218 -32.89 35.80 -12.21
CA VAL A 218 -33.67 35.99 -10.98
C VAL A 218 -33.28 37.30 -10.29
N HIS A 219 -31.97 37.59 -10.21
CA HIS A 219 -31.48 38.85 -9.64
C HIS A 219 -31.99 40.06 -10.42
N TYR A 220 -31.98 40.00 -11.75
CA TYR A 220 -32.48 41.06 -12.64
C TYR A 220 -33.98 41.32 -12.46
N VAL A 221 -34.79 40.27 -12.36
CA VAL A 221 -36.24 40.41 -12.12
C VAL A 221 -36.50 41.02 -10.73
N ALA A 222 -35.77 40.58 -9.71
CA ALA A 222 -35.90 41.11 -8.36
C ALA A 222 -35.50 42.60 -8.28
N THR A 223 -34.38 43.00 -8.87
CA THR A 223 -33.94 44.40 -8.89
C THR A 223 -34.90 45.28 -9.67
N THR A 224 -35.45 44.79 -10.79
CA THR A 224 -36.44 45.53 -11.59
C THR A 224 -37.74 45.77 -10.80
N LYS A 225 -38.20 44.79 -10.02
CA LYS A 225 -39.38 44.97 -9.14
C LYS A 225 -39.13 46.03 -8.06
N ILE A 226 -37.98 45.97 -7.40
CA ILE A 226 -37.60 46.96 -6.37
C ILE A 226 -37.49 48.36 -6.98
N ALA A 227 -36.86 48.50 -8.14
CA ALA A 227 -36.73 49.78 -8.84
C ALA A 227 -38.10 50.39 -9.18
N LYS A 228 -39.06 49.57 -9.65
CA LYS A 228 -40.45 50.02 -9.91
C LYS A 228 -41.15 50.48 -8.63
N GLN A 229 -40.99 49.76 -7.52
CA GLN A 229 -41.57 50.16 -6.22
C GLN A 229 -40.99 51.47 -5.71
N VAL A 230 -39.67 51.66 -5.81
CA VAL A 230 -39.01 52.92 -5.42
C VAL A 230 -39.47 54.08 -6.30
N ALA A 231 -39.55 53.88 -7.63
CA ALA A 231 -40.05 54.91 -8.55
C ALA A 231 -41.50 55.31 -8.24
N PHE A 232 -42.35 54.35 -7.88
CA PHE A 232 -43.73 54.62 -7.47
C PHE A 232 -43.81 55.46 -6.18
N LEU A 233 -43.03 55.11 -5.15
CA LEU A 233 -42.99 55.86 -3.89
C LEU A 233 -42.43 57.29 -4.04
N LEU A 234 -41.45 57.48 -4.92
CA LEU A 234 -40.93 58.82 -5.22
C LEU A 234 -41.98 59.67 -5.93
N LYS A 235 -42.73 59.08 -6.87
CA LYS A 235 -43.80 59.76 -7.59
C LYS A 235 -44.97 60.15 -6.67
N SER A 236 -45.36 59.30 -5.72
CA SER A 236 -46.42 59.64 -4.77
C SER A 236 -46.02 60.79 -3.83
N ARG A 237 -44.76 60.81 -3.37
CA ARG A 237 -44.26 61.87 -2.48
C ARG A 237 -44.14 63.25 -3.14
N GLN A 238 -43.92 63.31 -4.46
CA GLN A 238 -43.91 64.58 -5.20
C GLN A 238 -45.32 65.16 -5.42
N GLY A 239 -46.38 64.34 -5.34
CA GLY A 239 -47.76 64.80 -5.44
C GLY A 239 -48.22 65.55 -4.19
N ASP A 240 -47.78 65.11 -3.00
CA ASP A 240 -48.21 65.67 -1.72
C ASP A 240 -47.52 67.01 -1.34
N SER A 241 -46.59 67.53 -2.14
CA SER A 241 -45.88 68.80 -1.85
C SER A 241 -46.43 70.01 -2.62
N LEU A 242 -47.57 69.88 -3.30
CA LEU A 242 -48.19 70.91 -4.12
C LEU A 242 -49.59 71.35 -3.64
N ASP A 243 -50.03 70.83 -2.48
CA ASP A 243 -51.19 71.30 -1.72
C ASP A 243 -50.70 71.90 -0.38
#